data_AF-A0A7W1ZWJ2-F1
#
_entry.id   AF-A0A7W1ZWJ2-F1
#
_cell.length_a   1.000
_cell.length_b   1.000
_cell.length_c   1.000
_cell.angle_alpha   90.00
_cell.angle_beta   90.00
_cell.angle_gamma   90.00
#
_symmetry.space_group_name_H-M   'P 1'
#
loop_
_entity.id
_entity.type
_entity.pdbx_description
1 polymer ?
#
loop_
_entity_poly.entity_id
_entity_poly.type
_entity_poly.pdbx_seq_one_letter_code
_entity_poly.pdbx_strand_id
1 'polypeptide(L)'
;DGLHQIGIGFQGSYTNKRLDGTKLNFLDELDENGGWTIPSGEAIDNRQVNTSYFDFAVGGLYNGSTDGYNNFYLGVSAYHINKPKESFTGDVFYQLNPRVTVNAGGSLPLEDRTRTIYVSTLLSKQGGATNIVVGGAAGFLLNDDEDNPTNFYAGAFTRFNNVNDAIIPYVGLEYNGLRFGASYDVNISSLKTASQSKGGIEISLIYIKRPAGYKAIPCPSF
;
A
#
# COMPACT_ATOMS: atom_id res chain seq x y z
N ASP A 1 24.61 15.01 -15.28
CA ASP A 1 23.29 15.24 -15.91
C ASP A 1 22.08 14.95 -15.03
N GLY A 2 22.23 14.36 -13.82
CA GLY A 2 21.15 14.34 -12.81
C GLY A 2 19.96 13.41 -13.09
N LEU A 3 19.97 12.72 -14.22
CA LEU A 3 18.93 11.78 -14.67
C LEU A 3 18.85 10.50 -13.84
N HIS A 4 19.89 10.18 -13.06
CA HIS A 4 19.95 9.00 -12.20
C HIS A 4 20.20 9.41 -10.76
N GLN A 5 19.47 8.78 -9.84
CA GLN A 5 19.49 9.09 -8.42
C GLN A 5 19.41 7.79 -7.62
N ILE A 6 20.15 7.74 -6.52
CA ILE A 6 20.06 6.68 -5.52
C ILE A 6 19.67 7.36 -4.21
N GLY A 7 18.55 6.91 -3.64
CA GLY A 7 18.07 7.30 -2.34
C GLY A 7 18.23 6.15 -1.35
N ILE A 8 18.58 6.48 -0.11
CA ILE A 8 18.52 5.57 1.03
C ILE A 8 17.57 6.21 2.04
N GLY A 9 16.64 5.43 2.56
CA GLY A 9 15.66 5.84 3.56
C GLY A 9 15.78 5.02 4.83
N PHE A 10 15.59 5.66 5.96
CA PHE A 10 15.47 5.03 7.27
C PHE A 10 14.15 5.47 7.90
N GLN A 11 13.49 4.56 8.60
CA GLN A 11 12.24 4.84 9.31
C GLN A 11 12.33 4.25 10.71
N GLY A 12 12.07 5.09 11.71
CA GLY A 12 11.78 4.66 13.07
C GLY A 12 10.32 4.91 13.39
N SER A 13 9.64 3.96 14.00
CA SER A 13 8.26 4.10 14.44
C SER A 13 8.09 3.63 15.88
N TYR A 14 7.18 4.28 16.60
CA TYR A 14 6.68 3.83 17.88
C TYR A 14 5.23 3.41 17.69
N THR A 15 4.95 2.14 17.99
CA THR A 15 3.61 1.58 17.85
C THR A 15 3.04 1.34 19.24
N ASN A 16 1.78 1.73 19.43
CA ASN A 16 1.00 1.45 20.62
C ASN A 16 -0.32 0.80 20.22
N LYS A 17 -0.63 -0.36 20.78
CA LYS A 17 -1.89 -1.07 20.55
C LYS A 17 -2.56 -1.36 21.88
N ARG A 18 -3.86 -1.07 21.96
CA ARG A 18 -4.71 -1.35 23.11
C ARG A 18 -5.80 -2.34 22.71
N LEU A 19 -6.00 -3.34 23.55
CA LEU A 19 -7.10 -4.29 23.42
C LEU A 19 -7.97 -4.20 24.69
N ASP A 20 -9.28 -4.08 24.49
CA ASP A 20 -10.27 -3.94 25.55
C ASP A 20 -11.10 -5.23 25.62
N GLY A 21 -10.64 -6.17 26.45
CA GLY A 21 -11.26 -7.47 26.65
C GLY A 21 -12.67 -7.39 27.23
N THR A 22 -13.03 -6.27 27.88
CA THR A 22 -14.39 -6.04 28.40
C THR A 22 -15.47 -5.91 27.30
N LYS A 23 -15.05 -5.79 26.04
CA LYS A 23 -15.93 -5.64 24.87
C LYS A 23 -15.80 -6.79 23.88
N LEU A 24 -15.00 -7.80 24.21
CA LEU A 24 -14.85 -8.99 23.40
C LEU A 24 -15.84 -10.03 23.93
N ASN A 25 -16.35 -10.87 23.02
CA ASN A 25 -16.91 -12.15 23.40
C ASN A 25 -16.10 -13.23 22.68
N PHE A 26 -15.79 -14.30 23.38
CA PHE A 26 -14.97 -15.41 22.92
C PHE A 26 -15.84 -16.64 22.70
N LEU A 27 -15.44 -17.51 21.76
CA LEU A 27 -16.26 -18.65 21.34
C LEU A 27 -16.58 -19.62 22.50
N ASP A 28 -15.71 -19.70 23.50
CA ASP A 28 -15.87 -20.49 24.71
C ASP A 28 -16.89 -19.90 25.70
N GLU A 29 -17.29 -18.63 25.54
CA GLU A 29 -18.33 -17.98 26.34
C GLU A 29 -19.75 -18.26 25.81
N LEU A 30 -19.87 -18.80 24.59
CA LEU A 30 -21.14 -19.00 23.89
C LEU A 30 -21.93 -20.18 24.47
N ASP A 31 -23.13 -19.91 24.97
CA ASP A 31 -24.07 -20.92 25.46
C ASP A 31 -24.95 -21.51 24.34
N GLU A 32 -25.66 -22.61 24.66
CA GLU A 32 -26.54 -23.31 23.73
C GLU A 32 -27.74 -22.46 23.24
N ASN A 33 -28.06 -21.37 23.95
CA ASN A 33 -29.13 -20.43 23.60
C ASN A 33 -28.59 -19.22 22.80
N GLY A 34 -27.30 -19.19 22.47
CA GLY A 34 -26.65 -18.11 21.73
C GLY A 34 -26.29 -16.88 22.58
N GLY A 35 -26.32 -16.99 23.91
CA GLY A 35 -25.85 -15.98 24.85
C GLY A 35 -24.36 -16.15 25.17
N TRP A 36 -23.72 -15.11 25.72
CA TRP A 36 -22.32 -15.15 26.18
C TRP A 36 -22.31 -15.21 27.71
N THR A 37 -22.76 -16.33 28.26
CA THR A 37 -22.99 -16.48 29.71
C THR A 37 -22.00 -17.42 30.38
N ILE A 38 -21.22 -18.16 29.60
CA ILE A 38 -20.17 -19.05 30.10
C ILE A 38 -18.93 -18.20 30.40
N PRO A 39 -18.26 -18.35 31.57
CA PRO A 39 -17.03 -17.62 31.84
C PRO A 39 -15.91 -17.96 30.85
N SER A 40 -15.20 -16.95 30.34
CA SER A 40 -14.08 -17.16 29.43
C SER A 40 -12.87 -17.82 30.11
N GLY A 41 -12.18 -18.67 29.37
CA GLY A 41 -10.84 -19.16 29.68
C GLY A 41 -9.72 -18.26 29.17
N GLU A 42 -10.03 -17.19 28.45
CA GLU A 42 -9.04 -16.33 27.79
C GLU A 42 -8.34 -15.38 28.76
N ALA A 43 -7.01 -15.27 28.62
CA ALA A 43 -6.19 -14.43 29.52
C ALA A 43 -6.51 -12.92 29.44
N ILE A 44 -7.20 -12.51 28.37
CA ILE A 44 -7.56 -11.12 28.05
C ILE A 44 -8.98 -10.78 28.53
N ASP A 45 -9.80 -11.78 28.90
CA ASP A 45 -11.17 -11.54 29.31
C ASP A 45 -11.27 -10.52 30.46
N ASN A 46 -12.23 -9.61 30.31
CA ASN A 46 -12.53 -8.52 31.24
C ASN A 46 -11.31 -7.67 31.64
N ARG A 47 -10.27 -7.62 30.79
CA ARG A 47 -9.03 -6.86 31.03
C ARG A 47 -8.73 -5.91 29.89
N GLN A 48 -8.10 -4.79 30.24
CA GLN A 48 -7.55 -3.87 29.27
C GLN A 48 -6.03 -4.03 29.23
N VAL A 49 -5.51 -4.41 28.08
CA VAL A 49 -4.10 -4.69 27.88
C VAL A 49 -3.54 -3.77 26.80
N ASN A 50 -2.29 -3.36 27.01
CA ASN A 50 -1.59 -2.45 26.14
C ASN A 50 -0.25 -3.07 25.77
N THR A 51 0.14 -2.94 24.51
CA THR A 51 1.46 -3.34 24.03
C THR A 51 2.07 -2.22 23.21
N SER A 52 3.37 -2.00 23.38
CA SER A 52 4.09 -0.96 22.68
C SER A 52 5.50 -1.41 22.33
N TYR A 53 5.96 -1.00 21.16
CA TYR A 53 7.31 -1.32 20.70
C TYR A 53 7.83 -0.24 19.77
N PHE A 54 9.17 -0.15 19.71
CA PHE A 54 9.86 0.56 18.66
C PHE A 54 10.12 -0.39 17.50
N ASP A 55 10.01 0.13 16.29
CA ASP A 55 10.21 -0.62 15.06
C ASP A 55 11.08 0.19 14.09
N PHE A 56 11.90 -0.52 13.33
CA PHE A 56 12.84 0.08 12.39
C PHE A 56 12.71 -0.53 11.01
N ALA A 57 12.79 0.34 10.00
CA ALA A 57 12.84 -0.03 8.60
C ALA A 57 13.93 0.74 7.85
N VAL A 58 14.41 0.14 6.77
CA VAL A 58 15.40 0.70 5.86
C VAL A 58 14.97 0.42 4.44
N GLY A 59 15.26 1.33 3.52
CA GLY A 59 15.02 1.11 2.10
C GLY A 59 16.03 1.80 1.22
N GLY A 60 16.20 1.27 0.03
CA GLY A 60 16.93 1.88 -1.08
C GLY A 60 15.98 2.11 -2.25
N LEU A 61 16.17 3.21 -2.96
CA LEU A 61 15.46 3.51 -4.19
C LEU A 61 16.47 3.96 -5.23
N TYR A 62 16.49 3.28 -6.36
CA TYR A 62 17.12 3.78 -7.57
C TYR A 62 16.03 4.38 -8.46
N ASN A 63 16.30 5.57 -9.00
CA ASN A 63 15.42 6.28 -9.90
C ASN A 63 16.23 6.82 -11.07
N GLY A 64 15.71 6.67 -12.29
CA GLY A 64 16.45 6.92 -13.52
C GLY A 64 15.56 7.46 -14.63
N SER A 65 16.17 8.19 -15.55
CA SER A 65 15.58 8.65 -16.80
C SER A 65 16.61 8.49 -17.91
N THR A 66 16.18 8.11 -19.12
CA THR A 66 17.08 8.00 -20.28
C THR A 66 17.15 9.28 -21.10
N ASP A 67 16.07 10.07 -21.10
CA ASP A 67 15.92 11.25 -21.97
C ASP A 67 15.43 12.51 -21.26
N GLY A 68 15.20 12.43 -19.94
CA GLY A 68 14.64 13.51 -19.11
C GLY A 68 13.12 13.60 -19.12
N TYR A 69 12.44 12.83 -19.97
CA TYR A 69 10.98 12.81 -20.09
C TYR A 69 10.38 11.53 -19.51
N ASN A 70 11.04 10.39 -19.71
CA ASN A 70 10.64 9.14 -19.08
C ASN A 70 11.20 9.01 -17.66
N ASN A 71 10.64 8.09 -16.88
CA ASN A 71 11.18 7.73 -15.58
C ASN A 71 11.07 6.22 -15.35
N PHE A 72 12.04 5.62 -14.66
CA PHE A 72 11.99 4.25 -14.19
C PHE A 72 12.64 4.15 -12.81
N TYR A 73 12.12 3.26 -11.98
CA TYR A 73 12.60 3.09 -10.62
C TYR A 73 12.61 1.63 -10.19
N LEU A 74 13.50 1.35 -9.23
CA LEU A 74 13.61 0.09 -8.53
C LEU A 74 13.92 0.38 -7.07
N GLY A 75 13.05 -0.06 -6.17
CA GLY A 75 13.19 0.09 -4.74
C GLY A 75 13.16 -1.26 -4.03
N VAL A 76 13.86 -1.32 -2.91
CA VAL A 76 13.81 -2.43 -1.96
C VAL A 76 13.73 -1.86 -0.55
N SER A 77 12.88 -2.43 0.28
CA SER A 77 12.69 -2.01 1.67
C SER A 77 12.58 -3.22 2.59
N ALA A 78 13.18 -3.13 3.76
CA ALA A 78 13.06 -4.09 4.84
C ALA A 78 12.44 -3.41 6.07
N TYR A 79 11.37 -4.00 6.59
CA TYR A 79 10.65 -3.54 7.78
C TYR A 79 10.78 -4.58 8.89
N HIS A 80 10.54 -4.18 10.14
CA HIS A 80 10.63 -5.07 11.31
C HIS A 80 12.02 -5.70 11.44
N ILE A 81 13.06 -4.91 11.16
CA ILE A 81 14.46 -5.36 11.18
C ILE A 81 14.85 -5.81 12.59
N ASN A 82 14.36 -5.10 13.60
CA ASN A 82 14.58 -5.40 15.00
C ASN A 82 13.59 -6.43 15.58
N LYS A 83 12.71 -7.01 14.76
CA LYS A 83 11.72 -8.04 15.13
C LYS A 83 11.02 -7.73 16.46
N PRO A 84 10.27 -6.63 16.56
CA PRO A 84 9.64 -6.23 17.81
C PRO A 84 8.74 -7.35 18.33
N LYS A 85 8.70 -7.50 19.66
CA LYS A 85 7.78 -8.42 20.32
C LYS A 85 6.39 -7.81 20.32
N GLU A 86 5.41 -8.56 19.84
CA GLU A 86 4.03 -8.14 19.79
C GLU A 86 3.16 -9.23 20.41
N SER A 87 2.74 -9.00 21.66
CA SER A 87 1.80 -9.88 22.36
C SER A 87 0.97 -9.08 23.36
N PHE A 88 -0.32 -9.37 23.42
CA PHE A 88 -1.26 -8.84 24.41
C PHE A 88 -1.36 -9.71 25.68
N THR A 89 -0.96 -10.97 25.59
CA THR A 89 -1.01 -11.96 26.69
C THR A 89 0.33 -12.17 27.38
N GLY A 90 1.36 -11.40 26.99
CA GLY A 90 2.71 -11.50 27.56
C GLY A 90 3.54 -12.66 27.01
N ASP A 91 3.09 -13.30 25.93
CA ASP A 91 3.88 -14.31 25.24
C ASP A 91 5.13 -13.68 24.61
N VAL A 92 6.29 -14.00 25.18
CA VAL A 92 7.60 -13.47 24.79
C VAL A 92 8.14 -14.07 23.48
N PHE A 93 7.48 -15.11 22.94
CA PHE A 93 7.92 -15.80 21.73
C PHE A 93 7.31 -15.25 20.44
N TYR A 94 6.21 -14.48 20.53
CA TYR A 94 5.61 -13.84 19.36
C TYR A 94 6.39 -12.58 18.96
N GLN A 95 7.23 -12.77 17.94
CA GLN A 95 7.99 -11.70 17.29
C GLN A 95 7.38 -11.38 15.93
N LEU A 96 7.32 -10.09 15.62
CA LEU A 96 6.87 -9.64 14.31
C LEU A 96 7.90 -10.04 13.26
N ASN A 97 7.45 -10.81 12.25
CA ASN A 97 8.32 -11.26 11.18
C ASN A 97 8.80 -10.06 10.34
N PRO A 98 10.08 -10.03 9.93
CA PRO A 98 10.57 -9.06 8.95
C PRO A 98 9.72 -9.10 7.68
N ARG A 99 9.45 -7.91 7.14
CA ARG A 99 8.83 -7.76 5.83
C ARG A 99 9.86 -7.25 4.84
N VAL A 100 9.96 -7.88 3.68
CA VAL A 100 10.73 -7.36 2.56
C VAL A 100 9.77 -6.97 1.46
N THR A 101 9.92 -5.75 0.96
CA THR A 101 9.17 -5.20 -0.17
C THR A 101 10.13 -4.82 -1.28
N VAL A 102 9.83 -5.23 -2.51
CA VAL A 102 10.48 -4.76 -3.74
C VAL A 102 9.41 -4.05 -4.56
N ASN A 103 9.70 -2.85 -5.03
CA ASN A 103 8.80 -2.09 -5.90
C ASN A 103 9.56 -1.62 -7.14
N ALA A 104 8.93 -1.68 -8.30
CA ALA A 104 9.54 -1.24 -9.54
C ALA A 104 8.47 -0.68 -10.47
N GLY A 105 8.86 0.21 -11.36
CA GLY A 105 7.91 0.81 -12.29
C GLY A 105 8.53 1.91 -13.12
N GLY A 106 7.68 2.58 -13.89
CA GLY A 106 8.10 3.70 -14.71
C GLY A 106 6.96 4.41 -15.41
N SER A 107 7.28 5.59 -15.93
CA SER A 107 6.44 6.40 -16.81
C SER A 107 7.11 6.54 -18.17
N LEU A 108 6.32 6.30 -19.21
CA LEU A 108 6.75 6.26 -20.60
C LEU A 108 5.84 7.21 -21.40
N PRO A 109 6.22 8.49 -21.53
CA PRO A 109 5.52 9.41 -22.44
C PRO A 109 5.60 8.89 -23.88
N LEU A 110 4.49 8.97 -24.61
CA LEU A 110 4.47 8.71 -26.05
C LEU A 110 5.08 9.88 -26.82
N GLU A 111 5.33 9.67 -28.11
CA GLU A 111 6.01 10.65 -28.98
C GLU A 111 5.33 12.03 -28.98
N ASP A 112 3.99 12.05 -28.96
CA ASP A 112 3.20 13.29 -28.93
C ASP A 112 3.14 13.98 -27.55
N ARG A 113 3.65 13.33 -26.50
CA ARG A 113 3.62 13.79 -25.09
C ARG A 113 2.24 14.10 -24.50
N THR A 114 1.17 13.88 -25.25
CA THR A 114 -0.22 13.99 -24.77
C THR A 114 -0.66 12.75 -23.99
N ARG A 115 0.10 11.65 -24.15
CA ARG A 115 -0.20 10.35 -23.54
C ARG A 115 1.03 9.82 -22.82
N THR A 116 0.83 9.27 -21.62
CA THR A 116 1.90 8.62 -20.85
C THR A 116 1.43 7.27 -20.35
N ILE A 117 2.24 6.23 -20.55
CA ILE A 117 1.99 4.90 -20.00
C ILE A 117 2.74 4.75 -18.69
N TYR A 118 2.03 4.36 -17.65
CA TYR A 118 2.57 4.06 -16.33
C TYR A 118 2.50 2.57 -16.09
N VAL A 119 3.60 1.98 -15.63
CA VAL A 119 3.67 0.59 -15.19
C VAL A 119 4.23 0.54 -13.78
N SER A 120 3.70 -0.34 -12.94
CA SER A 120 4.17 -0.50 -11.57
C SER A 120 3.96 -1.92 -11.09
N THR A 121 4.90 -2.36 -10.26
CA THR A 121 4.82 -3.62 -9.54
C THR A 121 5.34 -3.46 -8.11
N LEU A 122 4.72 -4.22 -7.20
CA LEU A 122 5.08 -4.31 -5.80
C LEU A 122 5.03 -5.75 -5.37
N LEU A 123 6.14 -6.27 -4.85
CA LEU A 123 6.26 -7.61 -4.29
C LEU A 123 6.58 -7.45 -2.81
N SER A 124 5.79 -8.06 -1.94
CA SER A 124 5.95 -7.99 -0.49
C SER A 124 5.86 -9.38 0.11
N LYS A 125 6.79 -9.70 1.00
CA LYS A 125 6.80 -10.96 1.74
C LYS A 125 7.00 -10.70 3.23
N GLN A 126 6.12 -11.25 4.06
CA GLN A 126 6.20 -11.17 5.53
C GLN A 126 5.75 -12.49 6.14
N GLY A 127 6.65 -13.18 6.85
CA GLY A 127 6.38 -14.53 7.34
C GLY A 127 5.99 -15.48 6.20
N GLY A 128 4.85 -16.17 6.35
CA GLY A 128 4.27 -17.04 5.33
C GLY A 128 3.40 -16.33 4.28
N ALA A 129 3.18 -15.01 4.40
CA ALA A 129 2.35 -14.25 3.48
C ALA A 129 3.19 -13.63 2.35
N THR A 130 2.71 -13.78 1.11
CA THR A 130 3.24 -13.14 -0.09
C THR A 130 2.14 -12.29 -0.71
N ASN A 131 2.47 -11.08 -1.14
CA ASN A 131 1.58 -10.18 -1.87
C ASN A 131 2.32 -9.58 -3.06
N ILE A 132 1.79 -9.78 -4.27
CA ILE A 132 2.32 -9.26 -5.52
C ILE A 132 1.23 -8.38 -6.14
N VAL A 133 1.55 -7.15 -6.47
CA VAL A 133 0.69 -6.26 -7.25
C VAL A 133 1.44 -5.92 -8.53
N VAL A 134 0.78 -5.98 -9.66
CA VAL A 134 1.34 -5.60 -10.96
C VAL A 134 0.26 -4.96 -11.80
N GLY A 135 0.59 -3.90 -12.52
CA GLY A 135 -0.37 -3.24 -13.39
C GLY A 135 0.15 -1.95 -13.96
N GLY A 136 -0.78 -1.16 -14.45
CA GLY A 136 -0.47 0.11 -15.07
C GLY A 136 -1.69 0.93 -15.40
N ALA A 137 -1.44 2.16 -15.83
CA ALA A 137 -2.44 3.12 -16.27
C ALA A 137 -1.94 3.92 -17.46
N ALA A 138 -2.84 4.41 -18.28
CA ALA A 138 -2.57 5.43 -19.27
C ALA A 138 -3.05 6.78 -18.73
N GLY A 139 -2.20 7.79 -18.79
CA GLY A 139 -2.53 9.19 -18.57
C GLY A 139 -2.76 9.91 -19.89
N PHE A 140 -3.77 10.76 -19.93
CA PHE A 140 -4.18 11.56 -21.08
C PHE A 140 -4.22 13.03 -20.66
N LEU A 141 -3.40 13.84 -21.31
CA LEU A 141 -3.40 15.29 -21.14
C LEU A 141 -4.67 15.87 -21.78
N LEU A 142 -5.47 16.59 -21.00
CA LEU A 142 -6.76 17.15 -21.41
C LEU A 142 -6.69 18.64 -21.76
N ASN A 143 -5.55 19.30 -21.56
CA ASN A 143 -5.33 20.71 -21.86
C ASN A 143 -3.88 20.96 -22.31
N ASP A 144 -3.64 22.06 -23.03
CA ASP A 144 -2.31 22.47 -23.49
C ASP A 144 -1.58 23.39 -22.47
N ASP A 145 -1.98 23.35 -21.19
CA ASP A 145 -1.35 24.15 -20.13
C ASP A 145 -0.20 23.35 -19.50
N GLU A 146 1.03 23.70 -19.86
CA GLU A 146 2.24 23.06 -19.33
C GLU A 146 2.47 23.34 -17.84
N ASP A 147 2.02 24.50 -17.35
CA ASP A 147 2.17 24.90 -15.95
C ASP A 147 1.15 24.18 -15.05
N ASN A 148 -0.08 24.02 -15.54
CA ASN A 148 -1.18 23.35 -14.84
C ASN A 148 -1.84 22.27 -15.73
N PRO A 149 -1.14 21.16 -15.99
CA PRO A 149 -1.68 20.10 -16.82
C PRO A 149 -2.85 19.41 -16.11
N THR A 150 -3.92 19.21 -16.86
CA THR A 150 -5.08 18.42 -16.48
C THR A 150 -4.93 17.04 -17.07
N ASN A 151 -4.85 16.01 -16.24
CA ASN A 151 -4.63 14.64 -16.70
C ASN A 151 -5.79 13.74 -16.29
N PHE A 152 -6.31 12.97 -17.23
CA PHE A 152 -7.17 11.83 -16.96
C PHE A 152 -6.35 10.56 -16.95
N TYR A 153 -6.57 9.69 -15.96
CA TYR A 153 -5.88 8.42 -15.81
C TYR A 153 -6.90 7.28 -15.87
N ALA A 154 -6.58 6.23 -16.63
CA ALA A 154 -7.34 4.99 -16.62
C ALA A 154 -6.39 3.80 -16.69
N GLY A 155 -6.63 2.79 -15.87
CA GLY A 155 -5.74 1.65 -15.75
C GLY A 155 -6.35 0.49 -15.01
N ALA A 156 -5.54 -0.55 -14.83
CA ALA A 156 -5.88 -1.68 -13.99
C ALA A 156 -4.61 -2.28 -13.38
N PHE A 157 -4.80 -2.82 -12.18
CA PHE A 157 -3.81 -3.62 -11.49
C PHE A 157 -4.35 -5.01 -11.22
N THR A 158 -3.46 -5.95 -10.96
CA THR A 158 -3.81 -7.26 -10.45
C THR A 158 -2.99 -7.51 -9.20
N ARG A 159 -3.68 -7.95 -8.15
CA ARG A 159 -3.08 -8.40 -6.91
C ARG A 159 -3.16 -9.92 -6.85
N PHE A 160 -2.02 -10.55 -6.63
CA PHE A 160 -1.87 -11.97 -6.34
C PHE A 160 -1.36 -12.14 -4.92
N ASN A 161 -2.01 -12.97 -4.12
CA ASN A 161 -1.49 -13.34 -2.81
C ASN A 161 -1.89 -14.77 -2.44
N ASN A 162 -1.38 -15.28 -1.32
CA ASN A 162 -1.60 -16.67 -0.92
C ASN A 162 -3.05 -16.97 -0.47
N VAL A 163 -3.96 -15.99 -0.50
CA VAL A 163 -5.33 -16.09 0.01
C VAL A 163 -6.37 -15.78 -1.08
N ASN A 164 -6.19 -14.71 -1.85
CA ASN A 164 -7.17 -14.21 -2.81
C ASN A 164 -6.50 -13.30 -3.85
N ASP A 165 -6.90 -13.50 -5.11
CA ASP A 165 -6.50 -12.69 -6.24
C ASP A 165 -7.58 -11.68 -6.62
N ALA A 166 -7.17 -10.47 -7.03
CA ALA A 166 -8.08 -9.41 -7.43
C ALA A 166 -7.59 -8.63 -8.65
N ILE A 167 -8.52 -8.20 -9.50
CA ILE A 167 -8.29 -7.17 -10.53
C ILE A 167 -8.81 -5.85 -9.99
N ILE A 168 -8.02 -4.79 -10.15
CA ILE A 168 -8.24 -3.49 -9.54
C ILE A 168 -8.26 -2.45 -10.65
N PRO A 169 -9.42 -2.21 -11.32
CA PRO A 169 -9.59 -1.05 -12.17
C PRO A 169 -9.31 0.24 -11.40
N TYR A 170 -8.68 1.19 -12.09
CA TYR A 170 -8.32 2.50 -11.56
C TYR A 170 -8.73 3.59 -12.55
N VAL A 171 -9.32 4.65 -12.03
CA VAL A 171 -9.55 5.90 -12.75
C VAL A 171 -9.10 7.07 -11.89
N GLY A 172 -8.60 8.13 -12.52
CA GLY A 172 -8.21 9.34 -11.81
C GLY A 172 -8.31 10.59 -12.67
N LEU A 173 -8.46 11.73 -12.01
CA LEU A 173 -8.45 13.05 -12.63
C LEU A 173 -7.53 13.96 -11.82
N GLU A 174 -6.57 14.57 -12.50
CA GLU A 174 -5.70 15.60 -11.96
C GLU A 174 -6.06 16.95 -12.56
N TYR A 175 -6.25 17.95 -11.70
CA TYR A 175 -6.56 19.33 -12.07
C TYR A 175 -5.91 20.28 -11.06
N ASN A 176 -5.13 21.24 -11.56
CA ASN A 176 -4.47 22.26 -10.73
C ASN A 176 -3.64 21.67 -9.56
N GLY A 177 -2.87 20.61 -9.85
CA GLY A 177 -2.06 19.88 -8.88
C GLY A 177 -2.84 19.00 -7.90
N LEU A 178 -4.18 19.00 -7.95
CA LEU A 178 -5.02 18.08 -7.17
C LEU A 178 -5.39 16.87 -8.01
N ARG A 179 -5.04 15.67 -7.57
CA ARG A 179 -5.43 14.40 -8.18
C ARG A 179 -6.43 13.66 -7.30
N PHE A 180 -7.59 13.37 -7.87
CA PHE A 180 -8.59 12.49 -7.30
C PHE A 180 -8.54 11.14 -8.02
N GLY A 181 -8.47 10.04 -7.28
CA GLY A 181 -8.45 8.69 -7.83
C GLY A 181 -9.51 7.80 -7.20
N ALA A 182 -9.98 6.82 -7.95
CA ALA A 182 -10.87 5.77 -7.47
C ALA A 182 -10.42 4.41 -8.00
N SER A 183 -10.47 3.40 -7.13
CA SER A 183 -10.20 2.01 -7.47
C SER A 183 -11.22 1.08 -6.82
N TYR A 184 -11.35 -0.13 -7.38
CA TYR A 184 -12.26 -1.14 -6.86
C TYR A 184 -11.66 -2.53 -6.95
N ASP A 185 -11.55 -3.23 -5.83
CA ASP A 185 -11.03 -4.60 -5.78
C ASP A 185 -12.06 -5.62 -6.32
N VAL A 186 -11.89 -6.13 -7.53
CA VAL A 186 -12.70 -7.23 -8.07
C VAL A 186 -12.04 -8.56 -7.76
N ASN A 187 -12.54 -9.28 -6.76
CA ASN A 187 -12.03 -10.61 -6.40
C ASN A 187 -12.31 -11.65 -7.51
N ILE A 188 -11.26 -12.33 -7.97
CA ILE A 188 -11.31 -13.33 -9.06
C ILE A 188 -11.01 -14.77 -8.63
N SER A 189 -10.59 -14.99 -7.36
CA SER A 189 -10.26 -16.33 -6.84
C SER A 189 -11.49 -17.19 -6.48
N SER A 190 -11.28 -18.48 -6.18
CA SER A 190 -12.31 -19.47 -5.80
C SER A 190 -13.09 -19.14 -4.51
N LEU A 191 -12.66 -18.14 -3.72
CA LEU A 191 -13.43 -17.51 -2.65
C LEU A 191 -14.61 -16.64 -3.15
N LYS A 192 -14.89 -16.69 -4.45
CA LYS A 192 -16.07 -16.12 -5.13
C LYS A 192 -17.39 -16.37 -4.40
N THR A 193 -17.55 -17.55 -3.80
CA THR A 193 -18.81 -17.99 -3.17
C THR A 193 -19.10 -17.30 -1.83
N ALA A 194 -18.08 -16.82 -1.11
CA ALA A 194 -18.25 -16.16 0.19
C ALA A 194 -18.39 -14.62 0.08
N SER A 195 -17.81 -14.00 -0.96
CA SER A 195 -17.80 -12.52 -1.12
C SER A 195 -18.66 -11.98 -2.26
N GLN A 196 -19.23 -12.84 -3.13
CA GLN A 196 -19.96 -12.43 -4.34
C GLN A 196 -19.18 -11.48 -5.27
N SER A 197 -17.84 -11.57 -5.30
CA SER A 197 -16.97 -10.63 -6.04
C SER A 197 -17.12 -9.16 -5.61
N LYS A 198 -17.61 -8.91 -4.39
CA LYS A 198 -17.59 -7.59 -3.76
C LYS A 198 -16.24 -7.37 -3.09
N GLY A 199 -15.47 -6.41 -3.56
CA GLY A 199 -14.34 -5.87 -2.82
C GLY A 199 -14.64 -4.50 -2.25
N GLY A 200 -13.58 -3.78 -1.89
CA GLY A 200 -13.66 -2.42 -1.36
C GLY A 200 -13.57 -1.38 -2.48
N ILE A 201 -14.40 -0.33 -2.38
CA ILE A 201 -14.15 0.91 -3.11
C ILE A 201 -13.07 1.66 -2.33
N GLU A 202 -12.04 2.10 -3.04
CA GLU A 202 -10.97 2.93 -2.49
C GLU A 202 -10.93 4.27 -3.22
N ILE A 203 -10.70 5.35 -2.48
CA ILE A 203 -10.63 6.72 -2.99
C ILE A 203 -9.30 7.33 -2.56
N SER A 204 -8.63 8.02 -3.46
CA SER A 204 -7.37 8.72 -3.19
C SER A 204 -7.47 10.21 -3.52
N LEU A 205 -6.79 11.02 -2.72
CA LEU A 205 -6.64 12.46 -2.94
C LEU A 205 -5.18 12.85 -2.73
N ILE A 206 -4.56 13.39 -3.77
CA ILE A 206 -3.14 13.79 -3.78
C ILE A 206 -3.08 15.26 -4.19
N TYR A 207 -2.33 16.08 -3.46
CA TYR A 207 -2.05 17.46 -3.85
C TYR A 207 -0.54 17.66 -4.01
N ILE A 208 -0.12 18.07 -5.20
CA ILE A 208 1.28 18.38 -5.52
C ILE A 208 1.37 19.87 -5.84
N LYS A 209 1.98 20.63 -4.94
CA LYS A 209 2.30 22.04 -5.17
C LYS A 209 3.59 22.14 -5.98
N ARG A 210 3.54 22.76 -7.16
CA ARG A 210 4.71 23.03 -8.03
C ARG A 210 5.07 24.52 -7.94
N PRO A 211 6.08 24.92 -7.13
CA PRO A 211 6.48 26.32 -7.04
C PRO A 211 7.23 26.79 -8.31
N ALA A 212 7.13 28.09 -8.62
CA ALA A 212 7.85 28.70 -9.74
C ALA A 212 9.38 28.55 -9.59
N GLY A 213 10.08 28.15 -10.66
CA GLY A 213 11.52 27.89 -10.65
C GLY A 213 11.93 26.50 -10.15
N TYR A 214 10.97 25.58 -9.96
CA TYR A 214 11.25 24.18 -9.64
C TYR A 214 12.03 23.52 -10.78
N LYS A 215 13.25 23.03 -10.49
CA LYS A 215 13.90 22.05 -11.37
C LYS A 215 13.16 20.74 -11.19
N ALA A 216 12.56 20.24 -12.26
CA ALA A 216 11.91 18.94 -12.27
C ALA A 216 12.91 17.87 -11.86
N ILE A 217 12.88 17.46 -10.59
CA ILE A 217 13.40 16.17 -10.20
C ILE A 217 12.37 15.17 -10.74
N PRO A 218 12.77 14.23 -11.61
CA PRO A 218 11.87 13.17 -12.07
C PRO A 218 11.53 12.30 -10.86
N CYS A 219 10.53 12.71 -10.08
CA CYS A 219 10.03 11.94 -8.97
C CYS A 219 9.14 10.84 -9.55
N PRO A 220 9.27 9.59 -9.09
CA PRO A 220 8.36 8.54 -9.50
C PRO A 220 6.94 8.94 -9.11
N SER A 221 6.06 9.03 -10.11
CA SER A 221 4.62 9.20 -9.91
C SER A 221 3.97 7.83 -9.84
N PHE A 222 3.24 7.57 -8.77
CA PHE A 222 2.45 6.36 -8.52
C PHE A 222 0.98 6.60 -8.87
#